data_AF-A0A3M2G0Y9-F1
#
_entry.id   AF-A0A3M2G0Y9-F1
#
_cell.length_a   1.000
_cell.length_b   1.000
_cell.length_c   1.000
_cell.angle_alpha   90.00
_cell.angle_beta   90.00
_cell.angle_gamma   90.00
#
_symmetry.space_group_name_H-M   'P 1'
#
loop_
_entity.id
_entity.type
_entity.pdbx_description
1 polymer ?
#
loop_
_entity_poly.entity_id
_entity_poly.type
_entity_poly.pdbx_seq_one_letter_code
_entity_poly.pdbx_strand_id
1 'polypeptide(L)'
;MTEKETPLENHPVEAPAKSKAIPVFVTANEHYYNEAYGEALEGFEATLATENLDTETKIRAMYWKGESLAKLERYDDAIETFTTLANAYPRHNLGMSAQRRSKHLQELKEELLD
;
A
#
# COMPACT_ATOMS: atom_id res chain seq x y z
N MET A 1 -11.49 -34.66 -7.05
CA MET A 1 -11.58 -33.55 -6.07
C MET A 1 -10.44 -33.74 -5.09
N THR A 2 -9.39 -32.94 -5.25
CA THR A 2 -8.39 -32.62 -4.22
C THR A 2 -7.68 -31.41 -4.77
N GLU A 3 -8.06 -30.26 -4.25
CA GLU A 3 -7.41 -28.97 -4.47
C GLU A 3 -5.94 -29.08 -4.07
N LYS A 4 -5.05 -28.68 -4.97
CA LYS A 4 -3.66 -28.40 -4.61
C LYS A 4 -3.56 -26.91 -4.41
N GLU A 5 -3.64 -26.52 -3.14
CA GLU A 5 -3.21 -25.20 -2.67
C GLU A 5 -1.71 -25.09 -2.97
N THR A 6 -1.34 -24.20 -3.89
CA THR A 6 0.05 -23.83 -4.11
C THR A 6 0.47 -22.85 -3.02
N PRO A 7 1.61 -23.05 -2.34
CA PRO A 7 2.07 -22.11 -1.32
C PRO A 7 2.40 -20.76 -1.96
N LEU A 8 1.96 -19.65 -1.36
CA LEU A 8 2.52 -18.33 -1.65
C LEU A 8 4.01 -18.40 -1.31
N GLU A 9 4.84 -18.47 -2.35
CA GLU A 9 6.29 -18.44 -2.22
C GLU A 9 6.68 -17.05 -1.73
N ASN A 10 7.19 -17.01 -0.49
CA ASN A 10 7.82 -15.83 0.09
C ASN A 10 9.05 -15.49 -0.74
N HIS A 11 8.92 -14.61 -1.73
CA HIS A 11 10.07 -14.03 -2.39
C HIS A 11 10.77 -13.09 -1.38
N PRO A 12 12.05 -13.35 -1.05
CA PRO A 12 12.80 -12.44 -0.21
C PRO A 12 12.93 -11.12 -0.96
N VAL A 13 12.34 -10.06 -0.40
CA VAL A 13 12.59 -8.67 -0.82
C VAL A 13 14.05 -8.34 -0.49
N GLU A 14 14.95 -8.61 -1.43
CA GLU A 14 16.30 -8.05 -1.39
C GLU A 14 16.16 -6.52 -1.46
N ALA A 15 16.51 -5.86 -0.36
CA ALA A 15 16.47 -4.42 -0.25
C ALA A 15 17.33 -3.77 -1.35
N PRO A 16 16.78 -2.91 -2.21
CA PRO A 16 17.58 -2.27 -3.25
C PRO A 16 18.62 -1.35 -2.62
N ALA A 17 19.85 -1.50 -3.12
CA ALA A 17 21.01 -0.77 -2.68
C ALA A 17 20.84 0.76 -2.82
N LYS A 18 21.22 1.46 -1.74
CA LYS A 18 21.46 2.91 -1.56
C LYS A 18 21.58 3.72 -2.87
N SER A 19 20.53 4.43 -3.31
CA SER A 19 20.68 5.63 -4.16
C SER A 19 19.40 6.47 -4.32
N LYS A 20 19.53 7.77 -4.03
CA LYS A 20 18.69 8.94 -4.41
C LYS A 20 17.17 8.74 -4.37
N ALA A 21 16.58 9.06 -3.21
CA ALA A 21 15.24 8.76 -2.74
C ALA A 21 14.00 9.43 -3.41
N ILE A 22 14.08 9.97 -4.63
CA ILE A 22 12.93 10.67 -5.26
C ILE A 22 12.34 9.98 -6.53
N PRO A 23 13.10 9.25 -7.37
CA PRO A 23 12.54 8.56 -8.54
C PRO A 23 11.52 7.48 -8.17
N VAL A 24 11.75 6.76 -7.06
CA VAL A 24 10.96 5.58 -6.69
C VAL A 24 9.48 5.92 -6.45
N PHE A 25 9.19 7.02 -5.74
CA PHE A 25 7.81 7.44 -5.50
C PHE A 25 7.09 7.90 -6.79
N VAL A 26 7.79 8.66 -7.64
CA VAL A 26 7.20 9.18 -8.88
C VAL A 26 6.87 8.03 -9.83
N THR A 27 7.80 7.10 -10.01
CA THR A 27 7.59 5.90 -10.82
C THR A 27 6.49 5.01 -10.24
N ALA A 28 6.42 4.83 -8.91
CA ALA A 28 5.33 4.09 -8.28
C ALA A 28 3.95 4.70 -8.59
N ASN A 29 3.87 6.04 -8.59
CA ASN A 29 2.63 6.75 -8.90
C ASN A 29 2.26 6.62 -10.39
N GLU A 30 3.23 6.64 -11.29
CA GLU A 30 3.00 6.36 -12.72
C GLU A 30 2.48 4.94 -12.94
N HIS A 31 3.08 3.94 -12.28
CA HIS A 31 2.56 2.57 -12.30
C HIS A 31 1.12 2.49 -11.81
N TYR A 32 0.79 3.21 -10.73
CA TYR A 32 -0.58 3.26 -10.22
C TYR A 32 -1.56 3.80 -11.26
N TYR A 33 -1.23 4.92 -11.92
CA TYR A 33 -2.09 5.50 -12.96
C TYR A 33 -2.19 4.65 -14.23
N ASN A 34 -1.19 3.81 -14.49
CA ASN A 34 -1.20 2.82 -15.56
C ASN A 34 -1.87 1.49 -15.16
N GLU A 35 -2.50 1.44 -13.99
CA GLU A 35 -3.15 0.24 -13.43
C GLU A 35 -2.19 -0.94 -13.17
N ALA A 36 -0.89 -0.67 -13.19
CA ALA A 36 0.18 -1.59 -12.82
C ALA A 36 0.33 -1.62 -11.29
N TYR A 37 -0.71 -2.11 -10.61
CA TYR A 37 -0.85 -1.97 -9.15
C TYR A 37 0.19 -2.78 -8.36
N GLY A 38 0.71 -3.87 -8.92
CA GLY A 38 1.79 -4.67 -8.31
C GLY A 38 3.10 -3.88 -8.28
N GLU A 39 3.50 -3.31 -9.42
CA GLU A 39 4.70 -2.48 -9.54
C GLU A 39 4.56 -1.18 -8.75
N ALA A 40 3.35 -0.61 -8.71
CA ALA A 40 3.05 0.54 -7.85
C ALA A 40 3.27 0.21 -6.38
N LEU A 41 2.77 -0.95 -5.93
CA LEU A 41 2.96 -1.43 -4.54
C LEU A 41 4.44 -1.57 -4.20
N GLU A 42 5.22 -2.26 -5.03
CA GLU A 42 6.66 -2.44 -4.84
C GLU A 42 7.38 -1.08 -4.73
N GLY A 43 7.04 -0.14 -5.61
CA GLY A 43 7.60 1.21 -5.59
C GLY A 43 7.24 2.00 -4.32
N PHE A 44 6.00 1.91 -3.83
CA PHE A 44 5.64 2.57 -2.57
C PHE A 44 6.32 1.93 -1.36
N GLU A 45 6.50 0.61 -1.34
CA GLU A 45 7.23 -0.09 -0.28
C GLU A 45 8.71 0.28 -0.28
N ALA A 46 9.34 0.31 -1.45
CA ALA A 46 10.73 0.75 -1.60
C ALA A 46 10.89 2.23 -1.17
N THR A 47 9.92 3.08 -1.47
CA THR A 47 9.90 4.46 -0.97
C THR A 47 9.88 4.49 0.56
N LEU A 48 8.98 3.73 1.19
CA LEU A 48 8.83 3.67 2.65
C LEU A 48 10.05 3.06 3.36
N ALA A 49 10.83 2.23 2.68
CA ALA A 49 12.08 1.66 3.17
C ALA A 49 13.27 2.64 3.11
N THR A 50 13.09 3.85 2.58
CA THR A 50 14.16 4.84 2.48
C THR A 50 14.44 5.50 3.83
N GLU A 51 15.69 5.45 4.27
CA GLU A 51 16.19 6.20 5.44
C GLU A 51 16.01 7.72 5.27
N ASN A 52 15.64 8.41 6.35
CA ASN A 52 15.40 9.87 6.37
C ASN A 52 14.34 10.37 5.39
N LEU A 53 13.35 9.52 5.05
CA LEU A 53 12.19 9.93 4.26
C LEU A 53 11.42 11.05 4.98
N ASP A 54 11.11 12.12 4.26
CA ASP A 54 10.31 13.22 4.81
C ASP A 54 8.87 12.76 5.14
N THR A 55 8.26 13.44 6.10
CA THR A 55 6.95 13.03 6.62
C THR A 55 5.84 13.11 5.58
N GLU A 56 5.86 14.11 4.69
CA GLU A 56 4.83 14.26 3.66
C GLU A 56 4.93 13.15 2.61
N THR A 57 6.14 12.83 2.15
CA THR A 57 6.36 11.70 1.22
C THR A 57 5.99 10.39 1.88
N LYS A 58 6.33 10.19 3.16
CA LYS A 58 5.92 9.00 3.92
C LYS A 58 4.40 8.85 3.97
N ILE A 59 3.67 9.92 4.30
CA ILE A 59 2.20 9.91 4.36
C ILE A 59 1.61 9.57 2.99
N ARG A 60 2.11 10.19 1.91
CA ARG A 60 1.65 9.94 0.55
C ARG A 60 1.93 8.50 0.12
N ALA A 61 3.13 7.98 0.38
CA ALA A 61 3.51 6.61 0.03
C ALA A 61 2.66 5.58 0.79
N MET A 62 2.39 5.80 2.07
CA MET A 62 1.47 4.94 2.83
C MET A 62 0.05 4.95 2.25
N TYR A 63 -0.47 6.13 1.88
CA TYR A 63 -1.81 6.23 1.31
C TYR A 63 -1.93 5.46 0.00
N TRP A 64 -0.99 5.70 -0.93
CA TRP A 64 -1.02 5.04 -2.23
C TRP A 64 -0.65 3.56 -2.16
N LYS A 65 0.19 3.13 -1.20
CA LYS A 65 0.36 1.71 -0.87
C LYS A 65 -0.99 1.05 -0.54
N GLY A 66 -1.78 1.68 0.33
CA GLY A 66 -3.12 1.18 0.69
C GLY A 66 -4.06 1.10 -0.51
N GLU A 67 -4.03 2.09 -1.40
CA GLU A 67 -4.84 2.08 -2.62
C GLU A 67 -4.39 0.99 -3.59
N SER A 68 -3.08 0.79 -3.80
CA SER A 68 -2.56 -0.31 -4.62
C SER A 68 -2.98 -1.67 -4.08
N LEU A 69 -2.88 -1.88 -2.76
CA LEU A 69 -3.35 -3.11 -2.11
C LEU A 69 -4.85 -3.34 -2.32
N ALA A 70 -5.66 -2.29 -2.17
CA ALA A 70 -7.09 -2.38 -2.40
C ALA A 70 -7.44 -2.71 -3.85
N LYS A 71 -6.69 -2.18 -4.82
CA LYS A 71 -6.83 -2.48 -6.25
C LYS A 71 -6.40 -3.90 -6.62
N LEU A 72 -5.52 -4.49 -5.83
CA LEU A 72 -5.13 -5.90 -5.90
C LEU A 72 -6.05 -6.82 -5.08
N GLU A 73 -7.18 -6.31 -4.58
CA GLU A 73 -8.14 -7.04 -3.73
C GLU A 73 -7.53 -7.60 -2.42
N ARG A 74 -6.35 -7.11 -2.04
CA ARG A 74 -5.69 -7.42 -0.75
C ARG A 74 -6.27 -6.54 0.34
N TYR A 75 -7.57 -6.72 0.62
CA TYR A 75 -8.32 -5.82 1.48
C TYR A 75 -7.80 -5.76 2.91
N ASP A 76 -7.35 -6.87 3.48
CA ASP A 76 -6.80 -6.89 4.84
C ASP A 76 -5.55 -6.02 4.98
N ASP A 77 -4.59 -6.19 4.07
CA ASP A 77 -3.36 -5.39 4.04
C ASP A 77 -3.65 -3.91 3.79
N ALA A 78 -4.63 -3.62 2.93
CA ALA A 78 -5.08 -2.26 2.65
C ALA A 78 -5.69 -1.60 3.90
N ILE A 79 -6.59 -2.30 4.58
CA ILE A 79 -7.24 -1.85 5.82
C ILE A 79 -6.19 -1.58 6.90
N GLU A 80 -5.23 -2.49 7.09
CA GLU A 80 -4.15 -2.31 8.05
C GLU A 80 -3.30 -1.07 7.71
N THR A 81 -2.92 -0.91 6.44
CA THR A 81 -2.12 0.22 5.96
C THR A 81 -2.84 1.55 6.21
N PHE A 82 -4.13 1.63 5.84
CA PHE A 82 -4.93 2.83 6.04
C PHE A 82 -5.19 3.13 7.51
N THR A 83 -5.46 2.11 8.31
CA THR A 83 -5.67 2.27 9.76
C THR A 83 -4.40 2.80 10.43
N THR A 84 -3.24 2.26 10.06
CA THR A 84 -1.95 2.74 10.55
C THR A 84 -1.72 4.20 10.19
N LEU A 85 -1.98 4.58 8.94
CA LEU A 85 -1.84 5.97 8.49
C LEU A 85 -2.80 6.91 9.22
N ALA A 86 -4.07 6.51 9.38
CA ALA A 86 -5.09 7.30 10.07
C ALA A 86 -4.76 7.53 11.55
N ASN A 87 -4.24 6.49 12.23
CA ASN A 87 -3.86 6.56 13.63
C ASN A 87 -2.63 7.43 13.86
N ALA A 88 -1.64 7.36 12.96
CA ALA A 88 -0.43 8.16 13.05
C ALA A 88 -0.67 9.64 12.71
N TYR A 89 -1.57 9.94 11.76
CA TYR A 89 -1.81 11.29 11.27
C TYR A 89 -3.30 11.67 11.23
N PRO A 90 -4.02 11.65 12.36
CA PRO A 90 -5.48 11.78 12.41
C PRO A 90 -5.99 13.17 11.98
N ARG A 91 -5.14 14.20 12.00
CA ARG A 91 -5.48 15.57 11.57
C ARG A 91 -4.97 15.90 10.15
N HIS A 92 -4.25 14.97 9.52
CA HIS A 92 -3.76 15.15 8.16
C HIS A 92 -4.85 14.77 7.15
N ASN A 93 -4.93 15.50 6.03
CA ASN A 93 -5.95 15.25 5.01
C ASN A 93 -5.95 13.79 4.51
N LEU A 94 -4.77 13.25 4.22
CA LEU A 94 -4.63 11.84 3.82
C LEU A 94 -4.89 10.85 4.96
N GLY A 95 -4.67 11.22 6.23
CA GLY A 95 -5.05 10.37 7.37
C GLY A 95 -6.56 10.27 7.53
N MET A 96 -7.28 11.38 7.38
CA MET A 96 -8.75 11.38 7.37
C MET A 96 -9.33 10.64 6.15
N SER A 97 -8.70 10.77 4.98
CA SER A 97 -9.08 9.99 3.80
C SER A 97 -8.80 8.49 3.98
N ALA A 98 -7.64 8.13 4.56
CA ALA A 98 -7.31 6.76 4.91
C ALA A 98 -8.33 6.16 5.88
N GLN A 99 -8.74 6.92 6.91
CA GLN A 99 -9.77 6.46 7.85
C GLN A 99 -11.08 6.12 7.14
N ARG A 100 -11.56 7.00 6.26
CA ARG A 100 -12.78 6.77 5.46
C ARG A 100 -12.62 5.56 4.55
N ARG A 101 -11.46 5.44 3.90
CA ARG A 101 -11.16 4.34 2.98
C ARG A 101 -11.11 3.00 3.69
N SER A 102 -10.47 2.92 4.84
CA SER A 102 -10.41 1.72 5.67
C SER A 102 -11.79 1.21 6.07
N LYS A 103 -12.68 2.11 6.52
CA LYS A 103 -14.06 1.74 6.89
C LYS A 103 -14.84 1.18 5.70
N HIS A 104 -14.76 1.86 4.55
CA HIS A 104 -15.42 1.38 3.35
C HIS A 104 -14.89 0.00 2.90
N LEU A 105 -13.59 -0.26 3.03
CA LEU A 105 -13.03 -1.58 2.71
C LEU A 105 -13.47 -2.68 3.69
N GLN A 106 -13.69 -2.35 4.97
CA GLN A 106 -14.24 -3.30 5.94
C GLN A 106 -15.66 -3.72 5.54
N GLU A 107 -16.52 -2.75 5.21
CA GLU A 107 -17.89 -3.00 4.73
C GLU A 107 -17.89 -3.83 3.44
N LEU A 108 -17.07 -3.45 2.45
CA LEU A 108 -16.94 -4.19 1.19
C LEU A 108 -16.47 -5.64 1.42
N LYS A 109 -15.52 -5.85 2.33
CA LYS A 109 -15.02 -7.19 2.66
C LYS A 109 -16.14 -8.05 3.26
N GLU A 110 -16.96 -7.49 4.14
CA GLU A 110 -18.10 -8.19 4.74
C GLU A 110 -19.13 -8.57 3.64
N GLU A 111 -19.47 -7.65 2.74
CA GLU A 111 -20.38 -7.91 1.62
C GLU A 111 -19.90 -9.02 0.66
N LEU A 112 -18.59 -9.20 0.49
CA LEU A 112 -18.02 -10.21 -0.39
C LEU A 112 -17.94 -11.62 0.24
N LEU A 113 -18.14 -11.72 1.55
CA LEU A 113 -18.05 -12.97 2.31
C LEU A 113 -19.43 -13.56 2.67
N ASP A 114 -20.51 -12.83 2.41
CA ASP A 114 -21.91 -13.26 2.52
C ASP A 114 -22.43 -13.88 1.20
#